data_AF-A0A1T4Y6S1-F1
#
_entry.id   AF-A0A1T4Y6S1-F1
#
_cell.length_a   1.000
_cell.length_b   1.000
_cell.length_c   1.000
_cell.angle_alpha   90.00
_cell.angle_beta   90.00
_cell.angle_gamma   90.00
#
_symmetry.space_group_name_H-M   'P 1'
#
loop_
_entity.id
_entity.type
_entity.pdbx_description
1 polymer ?
#
loop_
_entity_poly.entity_id
_entity_poly.type
_entity_poly.pdbx_seq_one_letter_code
_entity_poly.pdbx_strand_id
1 'polypeptide(L)'
;MNLRRFYLVGLGLILVCLTGCDSGEVWRSGSYSVYWIDISTDLTLGRNLGGGSSIGRVMPQVFAVGEDADWIVAARHPESDRFTDEFFYFAKAEDGPYKNADEVVKGPFTRAQFEQLRKELGLPGWTKEF
;
A
#
# COMPACT_ATOMS: atom_id res chain seq x y z
N MET A 1 -50.75 -15.78 26.91
CA MET A 1 -49.96 -14.62 26.45
C MET A 1 -48.50 -15.03 26.33
N ASN A 2 -47.93 -14.88 25.13
CA ASN A 2 -46.74 -15.57 24.64
C ASN A 2 -45.41 -14.96 25.16
N LEU A 3 -44.84 -15.53 26.22
CA LEU A 3 -43.53 -15.09 26.75
C LEU A 3 -42.32 -15.68 25.99
N ARG A 4 -42.55 -16.63 25.07
CA ARG A 4 -41.49 -17.29 24.28
C ARG A 4 -41.09 -16.53 23.00
N ARG A 5 -41.82 -15.47 22.62
CA ARG A 5 -41.55 -14.71 21.38
C ARG A 5 -40.55 -13.56 21.53
N PHE A 6 -40.27 -13.10 22.75
CA PHE A 6 -39.38 -11.93 22.96
C PHE A 6 -37.88 -12.29 22.97
N TYR A 7 -37.50 -13.51 23.36
CA TYR A 7 -36.09 -13.91 23.44
C TYR A 7 -35.45 -14.19 22.07
N LEU A 8 -36.25 -14.55 21.06
CA LEU A 8 -35.76 -14.79 19.70
C LEU A 8 -35.45 -13.49 18.95
N VAL A 9 -36.03 -12.36 19.36
CA VAL A 9 -35.78 -11.05 18.75
C VAL A 9 -34.52 -10.40 19.33
N GLY A 10 -34.15 -10.70 20.59
CA GLY A 10 -32.96 -10.15 21.24
C GLY A 10 -31.64 -10.80 20.81
N LEU A 11 -31.65 -12.08 20.42
CA LEU A 11 -30.43 -12.82 20.05
C LEU A 11 -29.95 -12.50 18.61
N GLY A 12 -30.85 -12.06 17.73
CA GLY A 12 -30.52 -11.75 16.33
C GLY A 12 -29.84 -10.39 16.10
N LEU A 13 -29.89 -9.47 17.07
CA LEU A 13 -29.47 -8.09 16.87
C LEU A 13 -28.02 -7.78 17.28
N ILE A 14 -27.34 -8.69 17.98
CA ILE A 14 -25.96 -8.48 18.45
C ILE A 14 -24.92 -8.91 17.41
N LEU A 15 -25.31 -9.67 16.38
CA LEU A 15 -24.37 -10.21 15.38
C LEU A 15 -24.03 -9.27 14.21
N VAL A 16 -24.65 -8.09 14.11
CA VAL A 16 -24.60 -7.25 12.88
C VAL A 16 -23.53 -6.14 12.92
N CYS A 17 -22.85 -5.88 14.04
CA CYS A 17 -22.02 -4.68 14.19
C CYS A 17 -20.49 -4.89 14.15
N LEU A 18 -19.98 -5.98 13.58
CA LEU A 18 -18.54 -6.19 13.37
C LEU A 18 -18.15 -6.12 11.89
N THR A 19 -18.71 -5.16 11.14
CA THR A 19 -18.07 -4.71 9.88
C THR A 19 -16.84 -3.89 10.26
N GLY A 20 -15.78 -4.58 10.70
CA GLY A 20 -14.48 -3.95 10.91
C GLY A 20 -13.99 -3.34 9.60
N CYS A 21 -13.17 -2.29 9.68
CA CYS A 21 -12.41 -1.81 8.54
C CYS A 21 -11.65 -3.00 7.94
N ASP A 22 -11.99 -3.34 6.70
CA ASP A 22 -11.33 -4.43 6.00
C ASP A 22 -9.98 -3.92 5.53
N SER A 23 -8.90 -4.54 5.98
CA SER A 23 -7.55 -4.12 5.64
C SER A 23 -6.62 -5.32 5.68
N GLY A 24 -5.56 -5.24 4.88
CA GLY A 24 -4.58 -6.30 4.79
C GLY A 24 -3.22 -5.78 4.38
N GLU A 25 -2.18 -6.52 4.77
CA GLU A 25 -0.78 -6.26 4.42
C GLU A 25 -0.28 -7.42 3.56
N VAL A 26 0.23 -7.13 2.37
CA VAL A 26 0.70 -8.12 1.40
C VAL A 26 2.22 -8.16 1.28
N TRP A 27 2.92 -7.15 1.77
CA TRP A 27 4.38 -7.10 1.84
C TRP A 27 4.83 -6.17 2.97
N ARG A 28 5.94 -6.49 3.62
CA ARG A 28 6.53 -5.66 4.66
C ARG A 28 8.05 -5.79 4.68
N SER A 29 8.71 -4.66 4.89
CA SER A 29 10.13 -4.61 5.23
C SER A 29 10.46 -3.37 6.05
N GLY A 30 10.99 -3.57 7.25
CA GLY A 30 11.30 -2.50 8.19
C GLY A 30 10.10 -1.57 8.44
N SER A 31 10.27 -0.28 8.15
CA SER A 31 9.22 0.74 8.28
C SER A 31 8.27 0.81 7.08
N TYR A 32 8.39 -0.07 6.09
CA TYR A 32 7.60 -0.03 4.87
C TYR A 32 6.67 -1.23 4.76
N SER A 33 5.50 -1.02 4.17
CA SER A 33 4.61 -2.10 3.78
C SER A 33 3.77 -1.75 2.56
N VAL A 34 3.33 -2.80 1.85
CA VAL A 34 2.27 -2.70 0.85
C VAL A 34 1.01 -3.25 1.48
N TYR A 35 -0.02 -2.41 1.55
CA TYR A 35 -1.28 -2.70 2.23
C TYR A 35 -2.46 -2.11 1.47
N TRP A 36 -3.67 -2.48 1.88
CA TRP A 36 -4.91 -1.88 1.38
C TRP A 36 -5.83 -1.56 2.56
N ILE A 37 -6.73 -0.61 2.32
CA ILE A 37 -7.82 -0.23 3.24
C ILE A 37 -9.10 -0.24 2.41
N ASP A 38 -10.12 -0.94 2.89
CA ASP A 38 -11.46 -1.13 2.32
C ASP A 38 -11.52 -1.87 0.96
N ILE A 39 -10.55 -1.68 0.06
CA ILE A 39 -10.52 -2.25 -1.28
C ILE A 39 -9.21 -3.02 -1.49
N SER A 40 -9.28 -4.35 -1.52
CA SER A 40 -8.10 -5.23 -1.63
C SER A 40 -7.24 -5.06 -2.89
N THR A 41 -7.81 -4.51 -3.96
CA THR A 41 -7.07 -4.17 -5.19
C THR A 41 -6.38 -2.81 -5.15
N ASP A 42 -6.71 -1.97 -4.16
CA ASP A 42 -6.13 -0.64 -4.01
C ASP A 42 -4.88 -0.67 -3.12
N LEU A 43 -3.86 -1.36 -3.62
CA LEU A 43 -2.61 -1.52 -2.89
C LEU A 43 -1.84 -0.20 -2.84
N THR A 44 -1.40 0.13 -1.63
CA THR A 44 -0.59 1.30 -1.29
C THR A 44 0.75 0.84 -0.73
N LEU A 45 1.85 1.32 -1.31
CA LEU A 45 3.14 1.30 -0.64
C LEU A 45 3.20 2.49 0.31
N GLY A 46 3.39 2.23 1.61
CA GLY A 46 3.49 3.29 2.62
C GLY A 46 4.55 3.02 3.69
N ARG A 47 4.83 4.07 4.45
CA ARG A 47 5.67 4.02 5.66
C ARG A 47 4.78 3.87 6.88
N ASN A 48 5.01 2.83 7.68
CA ASN A 48 4.37 2.62 8.97
C ASN A 48 4.94 3.60 10.01
N LEU A 49 4.04 4.30 10.71
CA LEU A 49 4.37 5.26 11.78
C LEU A 49 4.21 4.68 13.19
N GLY A 50 3.74 3.44 13.31
CA GLY A 50 3.27 2.84 14.56
C GLY A 50 1.79 3.13 14.84
N GLY A 51 1.23 2.42 15.82
CA GLY A 51 -0.16 2.66 16.27
C GLY A 51 -1.25 2.39 15.22
N GLY A 52 -0.93 1.62 14.17
CA GLY A 52 -1.84 1.38 13.04
C GLY A 52 -1.91 2.53 12.02
N SER A 53 -1.05 3.54 12.14
CA SER A 53 -0.96 4.65 11.20
C SER A 53 0.14 4.44 10.16
N SER A 54 -0.08 4.94 8.95
CA SER A 54 0.88 4.92 7.85
C SER A 54 0.78 6.19 7.01
N ILE A 55 1.87 6.54 6.32
CA ILE A 55 1.89 7.58 5.30
C ILE A 55 2.16 6.92 3.95
N GLY A 56 1.26 7.11 3.00
CA GLY A 56 1.45 6.63 1.63
C GLY A 56 2.72 7.20 0.98
N ARG A 57 3.34 6.39 0.13
CA ARG A 57 4.48 6.77 -0.72
C ARG A 57 4.10 6.60 -2.18
N VAL A 58 3.54 5.44 -2.54
CA VAL A 58 3.02 5.18 -3.89
C VAL A 58 1.63 4.59 -3.76
N MET A 59 0.65 5.29 -4.35
CA MET A 59 -0.79 5.03 -4.30
C MET A 59 -1.41 5.49 -5.61
N PRO A 60 -2.53 4.96 -6.10
CA PRO A 60 -3.17 3.70 -5.75
C PRO A 60 -2.59 2.52 -6.56
N GLN A 61 -3.13 1.32 -6.37
CA GLN A 61 -2.92 0.13 -7.23
C GLN A 61 -1.45 -0.25 -7.50
N VAL A 62 -0.63 -0.32 -6.45
CA VAL A 62 0.75 -0.84 -6.53
C VAL A 62 0.73 -2.33 -6.91
N PHE A 63 1.39 -2.70 -8.00
CA PHE A 63 1.46 -4.10 -8.47
C PHE A 63 2.86 -4.72 -8.33
N ALA A 64 3.90 -3.92 -8.07
CA ALA A 64 5.24 -4.44 -7.79
C ALA A 64 6.02 -3.54 -6.82
N VAL A 65 6.86 -4.16 -5.98
CA VAL A 65 7.79 -3.49 -5.06
C VAL A 65 9.16 -4.18 -5.09
N GLY A 66 10.22 -3.39 -5.00
CA GLY A 66 11.61 -3.85 -4.90
C GLY A 66 12.38 -3.08 -3.84
N GLU A 67 13.33 -3.75 -3.19
CA GLU A 67 14.09 -3.18 -2.08
C GLU A 67 15.51 -3.74 -2.02
N ASP A 68 16.47 -2.88 -1.67
CA ASP A 68 17.79 -3.25 -1.16
C ASP A 68 18.15 -2.42 0.09
N ALA A 69 19.44 -2.30 0.44
CA ALA A 69 19.86 -1.53 1.61
C ALA A 69 19.54 -0.03 1.52
N ASP A 70 19.58 0.56 0.33
CA ASP A 70 19.58 2.00 0.11
C ASP A 70 18.28 2.50 -0.54
N TRP A 71 17.63 1.65 -1.35
CA TRP A 71 16.54 2.05 -2.24
C TRP A 71 15.27 1.25 -1.99
N ILE A 72 14.14 1.90 -2.29
CA ILE A 72 12.87 1.26 -2.60
C ILE A 72 12.43 1.68 -3.99
N VAL A 73 11.90 0.71 -4.75
CA VAL A 73 11.25 0.92 -6.04
C VAL A 73 9.84 0.37 -6.01
N ALA A 74 8.95 0.98 -6.80
CA ALA A 74 7.57 0.51 -6.93
C ALA A 74 7.03 0.75 -8.33
N ALA A 75 6.05 -0.07 -8.72
CA ALA A 75 5.25 0.14 -9.92
C ALA A 75 3.76 0.14 -9.58
N ARG A 76 3.00 1.01 -10.22
CA ARG A 76 1.55 1.15 -10.01
C ARG A 76 0.80 1.31 -11.33
N HIS A 77 -0.50 1.03 -11.28
CA HIS A 77 -1.46 1.50 -12.28
C HIS A 77 -2.15 2.77 -11.77
N PRO A 78 -2.27 3.84 -12.56
CA PRO A 78 -3.11 4.98 -12.22
C PRO A 78 -4.56 4.56 -11.91
N GLU A 79 -5.23 5.28 -11.01
CA GLU A 79 -6.56 4.92 -10.48
C GLU A 79 -7.60 4.60 -11.57
N SER A 80 -7.55 5.36 -12.67
CA SER A 80 -8.49 5.29 -13.80
C SER A 80 -7.92 4.61 -15.05
N ASP A 81 -6.67 4.13 -15.01
CA ASP A 81 -5.98 3.56 -16.18
C ASP A 81 -5.11 2.37 -15.78
N ARG A 82 -5.57 1.17 -16.12
CA ARG A 82 -4.82 -0.09 -15.89
C ARG A 82 -3.93 -0.49 -17.06
N PHE A 83 -3.87 0.31 -18.11
CA PHE A 83 -3.06 0.04 -19.30
C PHE A 83 -1.72 0.79 -19.27
N THR A 84 -1.61 1.83 -18.44
CA THR A 84 -0.37 2.56 -18.23
C THR A 84 0.31 2.11 -16.94
N ASP A 85 1.59 1.73 -17.06
CA ASP A 85 2.45 1.45 -15.91
C ASP A 85 3.23 2.71 -15.54
N GLU A 86 3.21 3.06 -14.25
CA GLU A 86 4.03 4.13 -13.70
C GLU A 86 5.03 3.56 -12.69
N PHE A 87 6.28 4.03 -12.78
CA PHE A 87 7.39 3.52 -11.99
C PHE A 87 7.97 4.61 -11.10
N PHE A 88 8.41 4.21 -9.90
CA PHE A 88 8.87 5.12 -8.86
C PHE A 88 10.09 4.56 -8.15
N TYR A 89 10.90 5.45 -7.57
CA TYR A 89 11.95 5.07 -6.62
C TYR A 89 12.14 6.15 -5.56
N PHE A 90 12.76 5.78 -4.44
CA PHE A 90 13.28 6.73 -3.45
C PHE A 90 14.39 6.12 -2.60
N ALA A 91 15.30 6.97 -2.13
CA ALA A 91 16.34 6.59 -1.19
C ALA A 91 15.74 6.50 0.22
N LYS A 92 15.98 5.39 0.93
CA LYS A 92 15.51 5.20 2.31
C LYS A 92 16.08 6.24 3.26
N ALA A 93 17.33 6.68 3.02
CA ALA A 93 18.01 7.69 3.82
C ALA A 93 17.36 9.08 3.74
N GLU A 94 16.60 9.36 2.68
CA GLU A 94 15.91 10.64 2.47
C GLU A 94 14.46 10.63 3.00
N ASP A 95 13.92 9.46 3.33
CA ASP A 95 12.57 9.31 3.83
C ASP A 95 12.49 9.43 5.37
N GLY A 96 11.33 9.86 5.88
CA GLY A 96 11.11 10.01 7.31
C GLY A 96 9.64 10.08 7.70
N PRO A 97 9.32 9.98 9.01
CA PRO A 97 7.95 9.98 9.52
C PRO A 97 7.22 11.33 9.37
N TYR A 98 7.94 12.39 9.02
CA TYR A 98 7.39 13.75 8.84
C TYR A 98 7.50 14.24 7.39
N LYS A 99 7.82 13.35 6.46
CA LYS A 99 7.95 13.65 5.03
C LYS A 99 6.73 13.20 4.25
N ASN A 100 6.27 14.07 3.38
CA ASN A 100 5.23 13.76 2.40
C ASN A 100 5.80 12.96 1.23
N ALA A 101 4.92 12.33 0.44
CA ALA A 101 5.32 11.49 -0.69
C ALA A 101 6.05 12.30 -1.77
N ASP A 102 5.58 13.52 -2.08
CA ASP A 102 6.15 14.42 -3.07
C ASP A 102 7.55 14.95 -2.71
N GLU A 103 7.91 14.93 -1.43
CA GLU A 103 9.26 15.29 -0.97
C GLU A 103 10.30 14.18 -1.21
N VAL A 104 9.86 12.92 -1.24
CA VAL A 104 10.73 11.73 -1.15
C VAL A 104 10.70 10.92 -2.45
N VAL A 105 9.52 10.68 -2.99
CA VAL A 105 9.29 9.78 -4.11
C VAL A 105 9.63 10.46 -5.43
N LYS A 106 10.44 9.80 -6.24
CA LYS A 106 10.76 10.22 -7.61
C LYS A 106 9.90 9.41 -8.58
N GLY A 107 9.20 10.10 -9.46
CA GLY A 107 8.29 9.55 -10.46
C GLY A 107 7.05 10.42 -10.65
N PRO A 108 6.07 10.00 -11.45
CA PRO A 108 6.05 8.75 -12.21
C PRO A 108 7.05 8.77 -13.37
N PHE A 109 7.70 7.64 -13.60
CA PHE A 109 8.51 7.39 -14.79
C PHE A 109 7.79 6.40 -15.71
N THR A 110 8.08 6.49 -17.01
CA THR A 110 7.78 5.40 -17.95
C THR A 110 8.72 4.22 -17.71
N ARG A 111 8.34 3.03 -18.20
CA ARG A 111 9.19 1.83 -18.13
C ARG A 111 10.60 2.07 -18.69
N ALA A 112 10.70 2.74 -19.83
CA ALA A 112 12.00 3.00 -20.48
C ALA A 112 12.88 3.94 -19.64
N GLN A 113 12.30 5.00 -19.06
CA GLN A 113 13.02 5.92 -18.16
C GLN A 113 13.46 5.20 -16.88
N PHE A 114 12.58 4.39 -16.30
CA PHE A 114 12.89 3.67 -15.06
C PHE A 114 13.99 2.63 -15.26
N GLU A 115 13.99 1.86 -16.35
CA GLU A 115 15.06 0.91 -16.65
C GLU A 115 16.41 1.58 -16.91
N GLN A 116 16.41 2.80 -17.45
CA GLN A 116 17.62 3.59 -17.57
C GLN A 116 18.14 4.02 -16.19
N LEU A 117 17.26 4.61 -15.36
CA LEU A 117 17.60 5.03 -13.99
C LEU A 117 18.06 3.86 -13.12
N ARG A 118 17.44 2.69 -13.29
CA ARG A 118 17.80 1.46 -12.59
C ARG A 118 19.25 1.04 -12.86
N LYS A 119 19.71 1.17 -14.10
CA LYS A 119 21.11 0.89 -14.47
C LYS A 119 22.06 1.98 -13.96
N GLU A 120 21.67 3.25 -14.09
CA GLU A 120 22.51 4.39 -13.72
C GLU A 120 22.73 4.49 -12.21
N LEU A 121 21.69 4.23 -11.41
CA LEU A 121 21.70 4.36 -9.96
C LEU A 121 21.91 3.03 -9.24
N GLY A 122 21.87 1.90 -9.97
CA GLY A 122 21.94 0.56 -9.38
C GLY A 122 20.69 0.20 -8.57
N LEU A 123 19.49 0.64 -9.00
CA LEU A 123 18.25 0.35 -8.27
C LEU A 123 17.95 -1.16 -8.23
N PRO A 124 17.30 -1.65 -7.16
CA PRO A 124 17.00 -3.06 -7.01
C PRO A 124 16.01 -3.57 -8.06
N GLY A 125 16.00 -4.88 -8.26
CA GLY A 125 14.91 -5.56 -8.98
C GLY A 125 13.66 -5.71 -8.11
N TRP A 126 12.63 -6.31 -8.68
CA TRP A 126 11.39 -6.61 -7.95
C TRP A 126 11.65 -7.67 -6.88
N THR A 127 11.28 -7.34 -5.64
CA THR A 127 11.26 -8.27 -4.52
C THR A 127 9.93 -9.03 -4.47
N LYS A 128 8.83 -8.35 -4.83
CA LYS A 128 7.50 -8.95 -4.90
C LYS A 128 6.62 -8.28 -5.97
N GLU A 129 5.84 -9.11 -6.66
CA GLU A 129 4.77 -8.73 -7.58
C GLU A 129 3.43 -9.25 -7.00
N PHE A 130 2.32 -8.55 -7.25
CA PHE A 130 1.00 -8.80 -6.63
C PHE A 130 -0.07 -9.23 -7.65
#